data_AF-I3TBD6-F1
#
_entry.id   AF-I3TBD6-F1
#
_cell.length_a   1.000
_cell.length_b   1.000
_cell.length_c   1.000
_cell.angle_alpha   90.00
_cell.angle_beta   90.00
_cell.angle_gamma   90.00
#
_symmetry.space_group_name_H-M   'P 1'
#
loop_
_entity.id
_entity.type
_entity.pdbx_description
1 polymer ?
#
loop_
_entity_poly.entity_id
_entity_poly.type
_entity_poly.pdbx_seq_one_letter_code
_entity_poly.pdbx_strand_id
1 'polypeptide(L)'
;AVGKVLPELNGKLTGMAFRVPTPNVSVVDLTCRLERGAPYDDIKAAVKAASEGSMKGILGYTEDDVVSTDFVGDERSSIFDAKAGIALNKGFV
;
A
#
# COMPACT_ATOMS: atom_id res chain seq x y z
N ALA A 1 7.91 0.08 14.51
CA ALA A 1 8.34 1.30 13.79
C ALA A 1 7.13 2.16 13.43
N VAL A 2 6.18 1.64 12.65
CA VAL A 2 4.93 2.35 12.32
C VAL A 2 4.17 2.82 13.56
N GLY A 3 3.99 1.95 14.56
CA GLY A 3 3.36 2.32 15.84
C GLY A 3 4.05 3.43 16.65
N LYS A 4 5.28 3.82 16.31
CA LYS A 4 5.95 4.98 16.95
C LYS A 4 5.57 6.30 16.28
N VAL A 5 5.31 6.29 14.97
CA VAL A 5 4.92 7.48 14.20
C VAL A 5 3.40 7.65 14.11
N LEU A 6 2.66 6.54 14.25
CA LEU A 6 1.20 6.47 14.33
C LEU A 6 0.83 5.70 15.60
N PRO A 7 0.76 6.36 16.77
CA PRO A 7 0.52 5.70 18.08
C PRO A 7 -0.75 4.84 18.11
N GLU A 8 -1.78 5.21 17.36
CA GLU A 8 -3.05 4.47 17.23
C GLU A 8 -2.90 3.09 16.56
N LEU A 9 -1.78 2.85 15.88
CA LEU A 9 -1.39 1.58 15.26
C LEU A 9 -0.38 0.78 16.12
N ASN A 10 -0.01 1.28 17.31
CA ASN A 10 0.96 0.61 18.15
C ASN A 10 0.46 -0.78 18.60
N GLY A 11 1.31 -1.80 18.42
CA GLY A 11 0.98 -3.19 18.70
C GLY A 11 0.00 -3.86 17.72
N LYS A 12 -0.54 -3.14 16.73
CA LYS A 12 -1.51 -3.67 15.75
C LYS A 12 -0.88 -4.17 14.45
N LEU A 13 0.32 -3.70 14.13
CA LEU A 13 1.03 -4.07 12.90
C LEU A 13 2.35 -4.78 13.23
N THR A 14 2.57 -5.89 12.56
CA THR A 14 3.83 -6.66 12.53
C THR A 14 4.03 -7.19 11.12
N GLY A 15 5.20 -7.76 10.83
CA GLY A 15 5.46 -8.28 9.49
C GLY A 15 6.68 -9.21 9.44
N MET A 16 6.87 -9.79 8.26
CA MET A 16 8.04 -10.57 7.89
C MET A 16 8.56 -10.10 6.53
N ALA A 17 9.76 -10.50 6.16
CA ALA A 17 10.37 -10.09 4.91
C ALA A 17 11.08 -11.26 4.23
N PHE A 18 11.01 -11.29 2.91
CA PHE A 18 11.78 -12.19 2.06
C PHE A 18 12.79 -11.39 1.25
N ARG A 19 13.98 -11.96 1.06
CA ARG A 19 14.97 -11.42 0.13
C ARG A 19 14.88 -12.20 -1.17
N VAL A 20 14.81 -11.49 -2.28
CA VAL A 20 14.75 -12.05 -3.63
C VAL A 20 15.87 -11.45 -4.49
N PRO A 21 16.33 -12.12 -5.55
CA PRO A 21 17.44 -11.64 -6.38
C PRO A 21 16.98 -10.55 -7.36
N THR A 22 16.44 -9.44 -6.85
CA THR A 22 16.09 -8.24 -7.63
C THR A 22 17.08 -7.11 -7.32
N PRO A 23 17.52 -6.35 -8.34
CA PRO A 23 18.57 -5.34 -8.15
C PRO A 23 18.11 -4.12 -7.37
N ASN A 24 16.84 -3.73 -7.52
CA ASN A 24 16.23 -2.58 -6.84
C ASN A 24 14.71 -2.75 -6.80
N VAL A 25 14.05 -1.88 -6.05
CA VAL A 25 12.60 -1.87 -5.76
C VAL A 25 12.17 -3.01 -4.84
N SER A 26 11.26 -2.69 -3.92
CA SER A 26 10.68 -3.61 -2.96
C SER A 26 9.18 -3.45 -2.96
N VAL A 27 8.46 -4.50 -2.60
CA VAL A 27 7.00 -4.50 -2.50
C VAL A 27 6.59 -4.76 -1.06
N VAL A 28 5.52 -4.09 -0.64
CA VAL A 28 4.86 -4.36 0.65
C VAL A 28 3.49 -4.95 0.33
N ASP A 29 3.24 -6.14 0.85
CA ASP A 29 1.91 -6.73 0.91
C ASP A 29 1.35 -6.52 2.33
N LEU A 30 0.31 -5.71 2.46
CA LEU A 30 -0.33 -5.40 3.74
C LEU A 30 -1.69 -6.08 3.80
N THR A 31 -1.74 -7.23 4.47
CA THR A 31 -3.00 -7.85 4.85
C THR A 31 -3.47 -7.30 6.20
N CYS A 32 -4.67 -6.74 6.25
CA CYS A 32 -5.23 -6.12 7.44
C CYS A 32 -6.74 -6.39 7.58
N ARG A 33 -7.21 -6.29 8.83
CA ARG A 33 -8.64 -6.37 9.15
C ARG A 33 -9.18 -4.99 9.48
N LEU A 34 -10.20 -4.57 8.74
CA LEU A 34 -10.88 -3.29 8.94
C LEU A 34 -11.96 -3.42 10.02
N GLU A 35 -12.06 -2.41 10.89
CA GLU A 35 -13.16 -2.30 11.86
C GLU A 35 -14.47 -1.96 11.16
N ARG A 36 -14.43 -0.98 10.24
CA ARG A 36 -15.54 -0.64 9.37
C ARG A 36 -15.27 -1.25 8.00
N GLY A 37 -16.09 -2.22 7.63
CA GLY A 37 -15.91 -2.90 6.36
C GLY A 37 -16.15 -1.97 5.16
N ALA A 38 -15.38 -2.14 4.09
CA ALA A 38 -15.44 -1.34 2.88
C ALA A 38 -15.31 -2.24 1.63
N PRO A 39 -16.01 -1.93 0.52
CA PRO A 39 -15.68 -2.43 -0.80
C PRO A 39 -14.24 -2.09 -1.18
N TYR A 40 -13.59 -2.96 -1.96
CA TYR A 40 -12.22 -2.70 -2.44
C TYR A 40 -12.13 -1.43 -3.30
N ASP A 41 -13.18 -1.13 -4.07
CA ASP A 41 -13.24 0.10 -4.88
C ASP A 41 -13.24 1.37 -4.02
N ASP A 42 -13.89 1.36 -2.85
CA ASP A 42 -13.88 2.50 -1.92
C ASP A 42 -12.48 2.71 -1.32
N ILE A 43 -11.75 1.62 -1.04
CA ILE A 43 -10.37 1.67 -0.56
C ILE A 43 -9.47 2.25 -1.65
N LYS A 44 -9.59 1.76 -2.88
CA LYS A 44 -8.87 2.30 -4.06
C LYS A 44 -9.13 3.80 -4.23
N ALA A 45 -10.40 4.22 -4.17
CA ALA A 45 -10.77 5.62 -4.31
C ALA A 45 -10.18 6.49 -3.19
N ALA A 46 -10.18 6.02 -1.94
CA ALA A 46 -9.60 6.73 -0.81
C ALA A 46 -8.07 6.90 -0.96
N VAL A 47 -7.37 5.84 -1.38
CA VAL A 47 -5.92 5.87 -1.60
C VAL A 47 -5.58 6.79 -2.77
N LYS A 48 -6.34 6.73 -3.88
CA LYS A 48 -6.16 7.62 -5.03
C LYS A 48 -6.33 9.09 -4.63
N ALA A 49 -7.40 9.42 -3.90
CA ALA A 49 -7.64 10.77 -3.42
C ALA A 49 -6.52 11.29 -2.50
N ALA A 50 -5.98 10.44 -1.62
CA ALA A 50 -4.83 10.79 -0.79
C ALA A 50 -3.56 11.04 -1.63
N SER A 51 -3.30 10.18 -2.64
CA SER A 51 -2.14 10.28 -3.54
C SER A 51 -2.17 11.55 -4.40
N GLU A 52 -3.35 12.00 -4.80
CA GLU A 52 -3.53 13.20 -5.62
C GLU A 52 -3.67 14.48 -4.77
N GLY A 53 -3.96 14.32 -3.48
CA GLY A 53 -4.22 15.40 -2.53
C GLY A 53 -3.17 15.52 -1.44
N SER A 54 -3.53 15.13 -0.22
CA SER A 54 -2.76 15.39 1.01
C SER A 54 -1.38 14.72 1.03
N MET A 55 -1.16 13.66 0.25
CA MET A 55 0.08 12.90 0.18
C MET A 55 0.77 12.99 -1.18
N LYS A 56 0.42 13.98 -2.00
CA LYS A 56 1.01 14.16 -3.33
C LYS A 56 2.54 14.28 -3.25
N GLY A 57 3.22 13.50 -4.08
CA GLY A 57 4.68 13.39 -4.12
C GLY A 57 5.27 12.40 -3.10
N ILE A 58 4.47 11.92 -2.14
CA ILE A 58 4.88 10.88 -1.18
C ILE A 58 4.20 9.55 -1.53
N LEU A 59 2.90 9.58 -1.80
CA LEU A 59 2.09 8.44 -2.19
C LEU A 59 1.71 8.56 -3.67
N GLY A 60 1.94 7.50 -4.43
CA GLY A 60 1.46 7.31 -5.79
C GLY A 60 0.32 6.30 -5.85
N TYR A 61 -0.39 6.29 -6.99
CA TYR A 61 -1.46 5.36 -7.29
C TYR A 61 -1.37 4.97 -8.76
N THR A 62 -1.54 3.69 -9.09
CA THR A 62 -1.55 3.20 -10.47
C THR A 62 -2.61 2.11 -10.68
N GLU A 63 -3.19 2.08 -11.88
CA GLU A 63 -4.07 1.02 -12.39
C GLU A 63 -3.43 0.29 -13.59
N ASP A 64 -2.16 0.58 -13.90
CA ASP A 64 -1.43 -0.05 -14.99
C ASP A 64 -0.92 -1.44 -14.57
N ASP A 65 -0.72 -2.33 -15.55
CA ASP A 65 -0.18 -3.68 -15.30
C ASP A 65 1.35 -3.60 -15.19
N VAL A 66 1.82 -3.12 -14.03
CA VAL A 66 3.22 -2.79 -13.74
C VAL A 66 4.01 -3.94 -13.12
N VAL A 67 5.33 -3.85 -13.21
CA VAL A 67 6.30 -4.72 -12.54
C VAL A 67 7.34 -3.90 -11.78
N SER A 68 8.16 -4.56 -10.96
CA SER A 68 9.09 -3.86 -10.05
C SER A 68 10.06 -2.90 -10.76
N THR A 69 10.49 -3.21 -11.97
CA THR A 69 11.44 -2.37 -12.73
C THR A 69 10.84 -1.05 -13.20
N ASP A 70 9.52 -0.94 -13.31
CA ASP A 70 8.84 0.27 -13.76
C ASP A 70 8.97 1.41 -12.75
N PHE A 71 9.35 1.08 -11.50
CA PHE A 71 9.52 2.04 -10.40
C PHE A 71 10.99 2.36 -10.09
N VAL A 72 11.94 1.86 -10.88
CA VAL A 72 13.36 2.19 -10.67
C VAL A 72 13.58 3.68 -10.92
N GLY A 73 14.06 4.38 -9.90
CA GLY A 73 14.29 5.83 -9.97
C GLY A 73 13.06 6.68 -9.64
N ASP A 74 11.95 6.07 -9.22
CA ASP A 74 10.80 6.82 -8.70
C ASP A 74 11.14 7.43 -7.33
N GLU A 75 10.83 8.70 -7.14
CA GLU A 75 11.15 9.46 -5.92
C GLU A 75 10.08 9.34 -4.83
N ARG A 76 8.89 8.80 -5.16
CA ARG A 76 7.79 8.64 -4.21
C ARG A 76 8.12 7.57 -3.18
N SER A 77 7.64 7.75 -1.95
CA SER A 77 7.89 6.82 -0.86
C SER A 77 7.08 5.53 -0.95
N SER A 78 5.89 5.58 -1.57
CA SER A 78 5.02 4.42 -1.75
C SER A 78 4.15 4.62 -2.99
N ILE A 79 3.85 3.55 -3.71
CA ILE A 79 2.98 3.56 -4.88
C ILE A 79 2.00 2.41 -4.70
N PHE A 80 0.71 2.74 -4.69
CA PHE A 80 -0.35 1.76 -4.57
C PHE A 80 -0.68 1.16 -5.94
N ASP A 81 -0.49 -0.15 -6.07
CA ASP A 81 -0.90 -0.93 -7.24
C ASP A 81 -2.32 -1.44 -7.04
N ALA A 82 -3.26 -0.85 -7.77
CA ALA A 82 -4.69 -1.09 -7.61
C ALA A 82 -5.18 -2.42 -8.18
N LYS A 83 -4.39 -3.09 -9.01
CA LYS A 83 -4.75 -4.37 -9.63
C LYS A 83 -4.05 -5.56 -8.99
N ALA A 84 -2.93 -5.34 -8.31
CA ALA A 84 -2.20 -6.41 -7.61
C ALA A 84 -2.88 -6.85 -6.29
N GLY A 85 -3.64 -5.98 -5.64
CA GLY A 85 -4.32 -6.29 -4.37
C GLY A 85 -5.69 -6.94 -4.55
N ILE A 86 -6.19 -7.60 -3.50
CA ILE A 86 -7.53 -8.22 -3.49
C ILE A 86 -8.16 -8.16 -2.10
N ALA A 87 -9.47 -7.90 -2.04
CA ALA A 87 -10.24 -8.04 -0.81
C ALA A 87 -10.84 -9.44 -0.70
N LEU A 88 -10.61 -10.12 0.43
CA LEU A 88 -11.27 -11.40 0.71
C LEU A 88 -12.74 -11.19 1.10
N ASN A 89 -13.00 -10.15 1.89
CA ASN A 89 -14.35 -9.71 2.26
C ASN A 89 -14.31 -8.24 2.68
N LYS A 90 -15.47 -7.65 2.98
CA LYS A 90 -15.56 -6.22 3.34
C LYS A 90 -14.66 -5.82 4.52
N GLY A 91 -14.36 -6.74 5.45
CA GLY A 91 -13.54 -6.46 6.63
C GLY A 91 -12.10 -6.97 6.53
N PHE A 92 -11.68 -7.57 5.41
CA PHE A 92 -10.36 -8.19 5.28
C PHE A 92 -9.79 -7.98 3.88
N VAL A 93 -8.68 -7.24 3.83
CA VAL A 93 -7.99 -6.75 2.63
C VAL A 93 -6.50 -6.96 2.79
#